data_AF-A0A813L6P4-F1
#
_entry.id   AF-A0A813L6P4-F1
#
_cell.length_a   1.000
_cell.length_b   1.000
_cell.length_c   1.000
_cell.angle_alpha   90.00
_cell.angle_beta   90.00
_cell.angle_gamma   90.00
#
_symmetry.space_group_name_H-M   'P 1'
#
loop_
_entity.id
_entity.type
_entity.pdbx_description
1 polymer ?
#
loop_
_entity_poly.entity_id
_entity_poly.type
_entity_poly.pdbx_seq_one_letter_code
_entity_poly.pdbx_strand_id
1 'polypeptide(L)'
;NRAVALATLNKQIAEIYIELILEHSSTSLQMAEGKAILVDEDERPWRKGKGEKGKGEPEKGKGEPEKGKEALEEEQEKKDEKDERDWDEKAVEEESEKGKGVALMDGRGGHAQKRNRKSSGQDCEHPHQAPATAVQDLAEAAVHSGVKQKDLEALSRLGAHGKSPQNCQRDLISSCFVDLFSPAVSVFKAPYKFLDKDTGDQTTKWHDTHVLYPHDWFVALDKASLTDRLLGTTDDIDSFWKWQKIDNPKFFRNAFMKDSQFLCAGSCKSCKDEETWPVHWKHLAWSFTALARGIHPCEDADGNSWPIGSYRASVAGTPLCPNSGFRAVIWVLAGDMDYLQVDLGLPHQASLDPCAWCKCNKSDTPFNDFRENAKWKTVRRSPADHIADPVTNHLIMTIPGVNFFCFHLDSLHVLDLGVTSHAIGNLLWEICVDHLPGNRAVALATLNKQIAEIYIELNVPKSKWIPALTYKHFNATASTYPNLKHMKGRRIRQFVPVALKLAQEFCADDEHTQHRLEVFKSLDTLYNCIDSPGLEFSTRDVKRNTIYDKSYKEPVENVTMEPEGEVTMEPEEEVTMPVKNKLTIRRVKKNLRKLKRTLRMLKKNKQEALLSKQFHSLEMK
;
A
#
# COMPACT_ATOMS: atom_id res chain seq x y z
N ASN A 1 9.81 37.21 -14.02
CA ASN A 1 8.44 37.54 -13.56
C ASN A 1 7.65 36.32 -13.07
N ARG A 2 7.37 35.27 -13.88
CA ARG A 2 6.67 34.05 -13.40
C ARG A 2 7.39 33.29 -12.28
N ALA A 3 8.72 33.12 -12.37
CA ALA A 3 9.50 32.45 -11.32
C ALA A 3 9.52 33.22 -9.98
N VAL A 4 9.52 34.56 -10.06
CA VAL A 4 9.48 35.45 -8.88
C VAL A 4 8.08 35.41 -8.23
N ALA A 5 7.02 35.38 -9.04
CA ALA A 5 5.65 35.21 -8.55
C ALA A 5 5.45 33.84 -7.86
N LEU A 6 6.02 32.77 -8.44
CA LEU A 6 5.94 31.42 -7.86
C LEU A 6 6.73 31.31 -6.55
N ALA A 7 7.92 31.93 -6.49
CA ALA A 7 8.72 31.98 -5.26
C ALA A 7 8.03 32.81 -4.15
N THR A 8 7.34 33.90 -4.53
CA THR A 8 6.57 34.73 -3.59
C THR A 8 5.35 33.97 -3.05
N LEU A 9 4.64 33.24 -3.91
CA LEU A 9 3.50 32.41 -3.51
C LEU A 9 3.93 31.26 -2.57
N ASN A 10 5.05 30.60 -2.87
CA ASN A 10 5.56 29.52 -2.02
C ASN A 10 6.04 30.04 -0.65
N LYS A 11 6.61 31.25 -0.60
CA LYS A 11 6.96 31.91 0.66
C LYS A 11 5.71 32.21 1.50
N GLN A 12 4.65 32.73 0.88
CA GLN A 12 3.37 33.01 1.56
C GLN A 12 2.71 31.71 2.08
N ILE A 13 2.75 30.62 1.31
CA ILE A 13 2.23 29.32 1.75
C ILE A 13 3.03 28.78 2.95
N ALA A 14 4.36 28.91 2.93
CA ALA A 14 5.20 28.48 4.04
C ALA A 14 4.95 29.30 5.32
N GLU A 15 4.75 30.61 5.21
CA GLU A 15 4.41 31.48 6.34
C GLU A 15 3.04 31.10 6.95
N ILE A 16 2.03 30.83 6.13
CA ILE A 16 0.70 30.34 6.58
C ILE A 16 0.81 28.98 7.29
N TYR A 17 1.63 28.06 6.78
CA TYR A 17 1.83 26.75 7.41
C TYR A 17 2.52 26.86 8.77
N ILE A 18 3.49 27.78 8.91
CA ILE A 18 4.16 28.04 10.19
C ILE A 18 3.19 28.65 11.21
N GLU A 19 2.35 29.61 10.81
CA GLU A 19 1.33 30.18 11.69
C GLU A 19 0.30 29.12 12.14
N LEU A 20 -0.16 28.24 11.25
CA LEU A 20 -1.08 27.15 11.61
C LEU A 20 -0.48 26.14 12.60
N ILE A 21 0.81 25.83 12.45
CA ILE A 21 1.53 24.94 13.37
C ILE A 21 1.66 25.61 14.75
N LEU A 22 1.98 26.91 14.79
CA LEU A 22 2.10 27.66 16.04
C LEU A 22 0.74 27.83 16.74
N GLU A 23 -0.34 28.08 16.01
CA GLU A 23 -1.70 28.13 16.56
C GLU A 23 -2.09 26.77 17.16
N HIS A 24 -1.90 25.65 16.44
CA HIS A 24 -2.22 24.31 16.97
C HIS A 24 -1.40 23.92 18.20
N SER A 25 -0.15 24.38 18.27
CA SER A 25 0.73 24.21 19.43
C SER A 25 0.20 25.00 20.65
N SER A 26 -0.32 26.21 20.41
CA SER A 26 -0.89 27.07 21.46
C SER A 26 -2.23 26.54 22.00
N THR A 27 -3.09 25.98 21.14
CA THR A 27 -4.37 25.37 21.55
C THR A 27 -4.15 24.10 22.35
N SER A 28 -3.10 23.34 22.01
CA SER A 28 -2.70 22.14 22.75
C SER A 28 -2.11 22.47 24.14
N LEU A 29 -1.45 23.62 24.30
CA LEU A 29 -1.03 24.14 25.60
C LEU A 29 -2.21 24.64 26.44
N GLN A 30 -3.19 25.31 25.83
CA GLN A 30 -4.40 25.78 26.52
C GLN A 30 -5.33 24.64 26.97
N MET A 31 -5.33 23.50 26.28
CA MET A 31 -6.07 22.31 26.75
C MET A 31 -5.34 21.55 27.87
N ALA A 32 -4.04 21.78 28.06
CA ALA A 32 -3.26 21.19 29.16
C ALA A 32 -3.37 21.99 30.48
N GLU A 33 -3.74 23.27 30.42
CA GLU A 33 -3.98 24.14 31.59
C GLU A 33 -5.49 24.34 31.81
N GLY A 34 -6.11 23.48 32.62
CA GLY A 34 -7.57 23.31 32.66
C GLY A 34 -8.41 24.49 33.18
N LYS A 35 -9.70 24.47 32.79
CA LYS A 35 -10.84 24.96 33.60
C LYS A 35 -12.15 24.32 33.13
N ALA A 36 -12.81 23.62 34.05
CA ALA A 36 -14.16 23.13 33.87
C ALA A 36 -15.13 24.31 33.68
N ILE A 37 -15.90 24.28 32.59
CA ILE A 37 -17.08 25.12 32.41
C ILE A 37 -18.24 24.17 32.16
N LEU A 38 -19.14 24.11 33.13
CA LEU A 38 -20.47 23.50 33.03
C LEU A 38 -21.33 24.36 32.09
N VAL A 39 -21.99 23.75 31.10
CA VAL A 39 -23.16 24.35 30.44
C VAL A 39 -24.20 23.27 30.16
N ASP A 40 -25.43 23.64 30.54
CA ASP A 40 -26.69 22.91 30.58
C ASP A 40 -27.17 22.29 29.26
N GLU A 41 -27.95 21.22 29.45
CA GLU A 41 -28.91 20.64 28.50
C GLU A 41 -30.03 21.64 28.19
N ASP A 42 -30.35 21.86 26.90
CA ASP A 42 -31.71 21.67 26.37
C ASP A 42 -31.87 22.13 24.90
N GLU A 43 -32.92 21.57 24.29
CA GLU A 43 -33.61 21.98 23.05
C GLU A 43 -33.20 21.33 21.71
N ARG A 44 -33.88 20.21 21.41
CA ARG A 44 -34.24 19.77 20.05
C ARG A 44 -35.76 19.94 19.86
N PRO A 45 -36.25 20.50 18.72
CA PRO A 45 -37.63 20.31 18.33
C PRO A 45 -37.78 19.49 17.03
N TRP A 46 -38.49 18.38 17.18
CA TRP A 46 -39.23 17.65 16.16
C TRP A 46 -40.26 18.53 15.43
N ARG A 47 -40.51 18.28 14.13
CA ARG A 47 -41.82 18.58 13.51
C ARG A 47 -42.36 17.43 12.66
N LYS A 48 -43.61 17.09 13.02
CA LYS A 48 -44.54 16.15 12.40
C LYS A 48 -45.10 16.68 11.07
N GLY A 49 -45.46 15.76 10.19
CA GLY A 49 -46.26 16.02 9.00
C GLY A 49 -47.73 16.33 9.27
N LYS A 50 -48.42 16.80 8.24
CA LYS A 50 -49.86 16.72 7.99
C LYS A 50 -50.10 16.95 6.50
N GLY A 51 -50.87 16.05 5.88
CA GLY A 51 -51.41 16.23 4.53
C GLY A 51 -52.76 16.95 4.56
N GLU A 52 -53.18 17.47 3.42
CA GLU A 52 -54.58 17.80 3.13
C GLU A 52 -54.83 17.83 1.62
N LYS A 53 -56.00 17.30 1.23
CA LYS A 53 -56.52 17.15 -0.14
C LYS A 53 -57.24 18.43 -0.58
N GLY A 54 -57.17 18.77 -1.87
CA GLY A 54 -58.06 19.74 -2.50
C GLY A 54 -58.11 19.60 -4.03
N LYS A 55 -59.31 19.33 -4.55
CA LYS A 55 -59.67 19.07 -5.96
C LYS A 55 -59.65 20.32 -6.83
N GLY A 56 -59.41 20.16 -8.14
CA GLY A 56 -59.83 21.13 -9.17
C GLY A 56 -59.15 20.98 -10.53
N GLU A 57 -59.75 20.18 -11.42
CA GLU A 57 -59.51 20.16 -12.88
C GLU A 57 -60.47 21.15 -13.58
N PRO A 58 -60.17 21.70 -14.78
CA PRO A 58 -60.38 20.92 -16.01
C PRO A 58 -59.35 21.08 -17.16
N GLU A 59 -59.36 20.01 -17.96
CA GLU A 59 -58.72 19.66 -19.25
C GLU A 59 -58.30 20.74 -20.26
N LYS A 60 -57.17 20.47 -20.95
CA LYS A 60 -57.12 20.21 -22.42
C LYS A 60 -55.72 19.78 -22.90
N GLY A 61 -55.64 18.64 -23.58
CA GLY A 61 -54.80 18.49 -24.79
C GLY A 61 -53.67 17.44 -24.83
N LYS A 62 -54.02 16.23 -25.29
CA LYS A 62 -53.29 15.31 -26.22
C LYS A 62 -51.82 14.92 -25.96
N GLY A 63 -51.59 13.60 -25.86
CA GLY A 63 -50.38 12.93 -26.39
C GLY A 63 -49.93 11.64 -25.68
N GLU A 64 -50.39 10.48 -26.17
CA GLU A 64 -49.82 9.10 -26.23
C GLU A 64 -48.90 8.47 -25.14
N PRO A 65 -48.91 7.12 -24.96
CA PRO A 65 -48.61 6.49 -23.67
C PRO A 65 -47.16 6.00 -23.48
N GLU A 66 -46.60 6.32 -22.30
CA GLU A 66 -45.37 5.81 -21.68
C GLU A 66 -45.45 4.31 -21.26
N LYS A 67 -45.89 3.41 -22.15
CA LYS A 67 -45.88 1.96 -21.86
C LYS A 67 -44.74 1.16 -22.52
N GLY A 68 -43.86 1.85 -23.26
CA GLY A 68 -42.74 1.20 -23.95
C GLY A 68 -41.40 1.19 -23.20
N LYS A 69 -41.19 2.11 -22.24
CA LYS A 69 -39.88 2.27 -21.58
C LYS A 69 -39.65 1.30 -20.43
N GLU A 70 -40.64 1.11 -19.56
CA GLU A 70 -40.53 0.14 -18.45
C GLU A 70 -40.37 -1.30 -18.94
N ALA A 71 -41.04 -1.67 -20.04
CA ALA A 71 -40.89 -3.00 -20.64
C ALA A 71 -39.51 -3.24 -21.27
N LEU A 72 -38.87 -2.18 -21.79
CA LEU A 72 -37.51 -2.26 -22.35
C LEU A 72 -36.44 -2.27 -21.26
N GLU A 73 -36.66 -1.58 -20.14
CA GLU A 73 -35.75 -1.62 -18.98
C GLU A 73 -35.83 -2.98 -18.28
N GLU A 74 -37.03 -3.56 -18.10
CA GLU A 74 -37.20 -4.89 -17.51
C GLU A 74 -36.65 -6.02 -18.41
N GLU A 75 -36.71 -5.86 -19.74
CA GLU A 75 -36.13 -6.80 -20.70
C GLU A 75 -34.60 -6.69 -20.77
N GLN A 76 -34.04 -5.50 -20.56
CA GLN A 76 -32.59 -5.26 -20.48
C GLN A 76 -32.01 -5.82 -19.18
N GLU A 77 -32.68 -5.62 -18.04
CA GLU A 77 -32.25 -6.14 -16.73
C GLU A 77 -32.28 -7.68 -16.69
N LYS A 78 -33.32 -8.30 -17.29
CA LYS A 78 -33.38 -9.77 -17.48
C LYS A 78 -32.32 -10.32 -18.43
N LYS A 79 -31.84 -9.51 -19.37
CA LYS A 79 -30.79 -9.90 -20.31
C LYS A 79 -29.41 -9.82 -19.65
N ASP A 80 -29.17 -8.78 -18.86
CA ASP A 80 -27.93 -8.58 -18.13
C ASP A 80 -27.78 -9.64 -17.01
N GLU A 81 -28.87 -10.00 -16.29
CA GLU A 81 -28.88 -11.13 -15.33
C GLU A 81 -28.67 -12.51 -15.99
N LYS A 82 -29.02 -12.65 -17.27
CA LYS A 82 -28.83 -13.90 -18.02
C LYS A 82 -27.39 -14.02 -18.51
N ASP A 83 -26.82 -12.92 -18.99
CA ASP A 83 -25.44 -12.88 -19.47
C ASP A 83 -24.43 -13.08 -18.30
N GLU A 84 -24.76 -12.63 -17.09
CA GLU A 84 -23.97 -12.88 -15.87
C GLU A 84 -24.04 -14.35 -15.41
N ARG A 85 -25.23 -14.97 -15.47
CA ARG A 85 -25.44 -16.40 -15.19
C ARG A 85 -24.72 -17.32 -16.18
N ASP A 86 -24.77 -16.99 -17.48
CA ASP A 86 -24.08 -17.72 -18.54
C ASP A 86 -22.54 -17.60 -18.41
N TRP A 87 -22.05 -16.54 -17.76
CA TRP A 87 -20.63 -16.34 -17.48
C TRP A 87 -20.15 -17.20 -16.30
N ASP A 88 -20.93 -17.24 -15.22
CA ASP A 88 -20.64 -18.09 -14.06
C ASP A 88 -20.78 -19.58 -14.38
N GLU A 89 -21.79 -19.98 -15.17
CA GLU A 89 -21.95 -21.39 -15.60
C GLU A 89 -20.78 -21.84 -16.49
N LYS A 90 -20.27 -20.98 -17.38
CA LYS A 90 -19.08 -21.29 -18.19
C LYS A 90 -17.80 -21.35 -17.37
N ALA A 91 -17.64 -20.49 -16.37
CA ALA A 91 -16.51 -20.53 -15.46
C ALA A 91 -16.50 -21.82 -14.63
N VAL A 92 -17.67 -22.29 -14.20
CA VAL A 92 -17.85 -23.55 -13.47
C VAL A 92 -17.65 -24.77 -14.38
N GLU A 93 -18.10 -24.73 -15.64
CA GLU A 93 -17.84 -25.80 -16.61
C GLU A 93 -16.34 -25.93 -16.94
N GLU A 94 -15.63 -24.80 -17.09
CA GLU A 94 -14.19 -24.76 -17.39
C GLU A 94 -13.30 -25.22 -16.21
N GLU A 95 -13.81 -25.14 -14.98
CA GLU A 95 -13.22 -25.78 -13.80
C GLU A 95 -13.59 -27.28 -13.68
N SER A 96 -14.80 -27.66 -14.10
CA SER A 96 -15.26 -29.06 -14.03
C SER A 96 -14.60 -29.98 -15.08
N GLU A 97 -14.25 -29.45 -16.26
CA GLU A 97 -13.53 -30.19 -17.30
C GLU A 97 -12.05 -30.44 -16.93
N LYS A 98 -11.48 -29.61 -16.05
CA LYS A 98 -10.14 -29.85 -15.49
C LYS A 98 -10.14 -30.89 -14.36
N GLY A 99 -11.32 -31.35 -13.92
CA GLY A 99 -11.50 -32.21 -12.75
C GLY A 99 -11.99 -33.65 -12.99
N LYS A 100 -12.32 -34.06 -14.22
CA LYS A 100 -12.94 -35.38 -14.45
C LYS A 100 -12.03 -36.35 -15.19
N GLY A 101 -11.40 -37.23 -14.42
CA GLY A 101 -10.76 -38.42 -14.97
C GLY A 101 -10.24 -39.42 -13.94
N VAL A 102 -11.07 -39.92 -13.01
CA VAL A 102 -10.89 -41.27 -12.42
C VAL A 102 -12.25 -41.82 -11.95
N ALA A 103 -12.67 -42.95 -12.53
CA ALA A 103 -13.76 -43.80 -12.06
C ALA A 103 -13.25 -44.91 -11.13
N LEU A 104 -14.14 -45.39 -10.26
CA LEU A 104 -13.98 -46.44 -9.24
C LEU A 104 -13.45 -47.80 -9.76
N MET A 105 -12.55 -48.44 -9.01
CA MET A 105 -12.74 -49.76 -8.35
C MET A 105 -11.43 -50.34 -7.76
N ASP A 106 -11.56 -50.83 -6.53
CA ASP A 106 -10.84 -51.86 -5.75
C ASP A 106 -9.44 -52.38 -6.15
N GLY A 107 -8.60 -52.57 -5.12
CA GLY A 107 -7.61 -53.66 -5.11
C GLY A 107 -6.23 -53.31 -4.58
N ARG A 108 -5.78 -54.11 -3.61
CA ARG A 108 -4.45 -54.12 -2.97
C ARG A 108 -3.28 -54.14 -3.98
N GLY A 109 -2.14 -53.55 -3.59
CA GLY A 109 -0.82 -53.91 -4.11
C GLY A 109 0.06 -52.73 -4.47
N GLY A 110 1.24 -52.63 -3.85
CA GLY A 110 2.22 -51.59 -4.15
C GLY A 110 2.86 -51.76 -5.52
N HIS A 111 3.18 -50.64 -6.19
CA HIS A 111 4.46 -50.42 -6.86
C HIS A 111 4.56 -48.99 -7.40
N ALA A 112 5.81 -48.54 -7.53
CA ALA A 112 6.23 -47.20 -7.92
C ALA A 112 5.63 -46.73 -9.24
N GLN A 113 5.26 -45.44 -9.32
CA GLN A 113 4.98 -44.80 -10.60
C GLN A 113 5.59 -43.41 -10.72
N LYS A 114 6.32 -43.27 -11.82
CA LYS A 114 7.13 -42.15 -12.30
C LYS A 114 6.35 -40.83 -12.31
N ARG A 115 6.89 -39.80 -11.65
CA ARG A 115 6.45 -38.40 -11.85
C ARG A 115 7.10 -37.84 -13.12
N ASN A 116 6.25 -37.48 -14.07
CA ASN A 116 6.63 -36.87 -15.33
C ASN A 116 7.01 -35.39 -15.08
N ARG A 117 8.29 -35.05 -15.30
CA ARG A 117 8.78 -33.66 -15.35
C ARG A 117 8.32 -33.04 -16.67
N LYS A 118 7.47 -32.01 -16.62
CA LYS A 118 7.46 -30.97 -17.65
C LYS A 118 8.18 -29.75 -17.10
N SER A 119 9.44 -29.63 -17.47
CA SER A 119 10.23 -28.41 -17.38
C SER A 119 9.81 -27.47 -18.52
N SER A 120 9.19 -26.34 -18.19
CA SER A 120 9.18 -25.14 -19.03
C SER A 120 9.94 -24.06 -18.26
N GLY A 121 11.19 -23.84 -18.64
CA GLY A 121 12.01 -22.74 -18.13
C GLY A 121 11.67 -21.42 -18.81
N GLN A 122 12.00 -20.34 -18.09
CA GLN A 122 12.23 -18.95 -18.56
C GLN A 122 10.96 -18.20 -19.05
N ASP A 123 10.62 -16.99 -18.59
CA ASP A 123 11.35 -15.87 -17.98
C ASP A 123 10.43 -15.01 -17.09
N CYS A 124 10.92 -14.59 -15.91
CA CYS A 124 10.38 -13.45 -15.18
C CYS A 124 11.53 -12.67 -14.52
N GLU A 125 12.00 -11.61 -15.16
CA GLU A 125 12.81 -10.56 -14.53
C GLU A 125 11.92 -9.74 -13.57
N HIS A 126 11.78 -10.23 -12.34
CA HIS A 126 11.55 -9.42 -11.16
C HIS A 126 12.82 -9.49 -10.29
N PRO A 127 13.13 -8.49 -9.44
CA PRO A 127 14.28 -8.59 -8.55
C PRO A 127 14.08 -9.75 -7.56
N HIS A 128 14.63 -10.88 -7.96
CA HIS A 128 14.91 -12.15 -7.32
C HIS A 128 14.34 -12.39 -5.91
N GLN A 129 13.10 -12.90 -5.84
CA GLN A 129 12.79 -13.89 -4.81
C GLN A 129 13.40 -15.22 -5.28
N ALA A 130 14.63 -15.50 -4.86
CA ALA A 130 15.23 -16.80 -5.12
C ALA A 130 14.43 -17.87 -4.33
N PRO A 131 13.93 -18.94 -4.98
CA PRO A 131 13.29 -20.02 -4.25
C PRO A 131 14.28 -20.61 -3.22
N ALA A 132 13.79 -21.09 -2.09
CA ALA A 132 14.65 -21.57 -0.99
C ALA A 132 15.67 -22.64 -1.42
N THR A 133 15.36 -23.41 -2.46
CA THR A 133 16.29 -24.37 -3.08
C THR A 133 17.44 -23.67 -3.81
N ALA A 134 17.18 -22.58 -4.53
CA ALA A 134 18.23 -21.80 -5.19
C ALA A 134 19.14 -21.09 -4.16
N VAL A 135 18.58 -20.63 -3.04
CA VAL A 135 19.37 -20.07 -1.93
C VAL A 135 20.31 -21.14 -1.35
N GLN A 136 19.82 -22.37 -1.16
CA GLN A 136 20.63 -23.48 -0.69
C GLN A 136 21.72 -23.87 -1.69
N ASP A 137 21.40 -24.02 -2.98
CA ASP A 137 22.36 -24.36 -4.04
C ASP A 137 23.50 -23.33 -4.13
N LEU A 138 23.15 -22.03 -4.06
CA LEU A 138 24.12 -20.94 -4.07
C LEU A 138 25.00 -20.95 -2.82
N ALA A 139 24.42 -21.19 -1.65
CA ALA A 139 25.15 -21.27 -0.39
C ALA A 139 26.08 -22.50 -0.36
N GLU A 140 25.64 -23.66 -0.85
CA GLU A 140 26.45 -24.87 -0.99
C GLU A 140 27.66 -24.61 -1.90
N ALA A 141 27.44 -23.98 -3.06
CA ALA A 141 28.52 -23.60 -3.98
C ALA A 141 29.51 -22.60 -3.35
N ALA A 142 29.03 -21.62 -2.61
CA ALA A 142 29.86 -20.67 -1.88
C ALA A 142 30.71 -21.37 -0.80
N VAL A 143 30.13 -22.29 -0.03
CA VAL A 143 30.85 -23.06 1.00
C VAL A 143 31.88 -23.98 0.35
N HIS A 144 31.52 -24.67 -0.75
CA HIS A 144 32.43 -25.53 -1.51
C HIS A 144 33.58 -24.77 -2.15
N SER A 145 33.37 -23.50 -2.55
CA SER A 145 34.44 -22.63 -3.04
C SER A 145 35.32 -22.05 -1.91
N GLY A 146 35.07 -22.42 -0.66
CA GLY A 146 35.95 -22.12 0.48
C GLY A 146 35.45 -21.02 1.41
N VAL A 147 34.22 -20.52 1.24
CA VAL A 147 33.63 -19.54 2.16
C VAL A 147 33.26 -20.23 3.48
N LYS A 148 33.75 -19.68 4.61
CA LYS A 148 33.56 -20.24 5.97
C LYS A 148 32.66 -19.39 6.86
N GLN A 149 31.78 -18.57 6.27
CA GLN A 149 30.85 -17.78 7.07
C GLN A 149 29.73 -18.67 7.60
N LYS A 150 29.42 -18.54 8.89
CA LYS A 150 28.49 -19.43 9.60
C LYS A 150 27.06 -19.39 9.06
N ASP A 151 26.63 -18.25 8.55
CA ASP A 151 25.34 -18.03 7.90
C ASP A 151 25.25 -18.78 6.57
N LEU A 152 26.29 -18.71 5.73
CA LEU A 152 26.37 -19.48 4.48
C LEU A 152 26.48 -20.99 4.73
N GLU A 153 27.21 -21.41 5.76
CA GLU A 153 27.24 -22.82 6.20
C GLU A 153 25.89 -23.30 6.75
N ALA A 154 25.06 -22.42 7.30
CA ALA A 154 23.70 -22.75 7.74
C ALA A 154 22.74 -22.83 6.54
N LEU A 155 22.85 -21.89 5.60
CA LEU A 155 22.04 -21.88 4.38
C LEU A 155 22.37 -23.07 3.45
N SER A 156 23.62 -23.55 3.42
CA SER A 156 23.97 -24.75 2.63
C SER A 156 23.32 -26.01 3.20
N ARG A 157 23.04 -26.08 4.51
CA ARG A 157 22.46 -27.26 5.18
C ARG A 157 20.96 -27.42 4.96
N LEU A 158 20.29 -26.41 4.39
CA LEU A 158 18.84 -26.43 4.19
C LEU A 158 18.39 -27.69 3.43
N GLY A 159 17.26 -28.27 3.84
CA GLY A 159 16.73 -29.49 3.21
C GLY A 159 17.72 -30.66 3.24
N ALA A 160 18.51 -30.78 4.31
CA ALA A 160 19.58 -31.78 4.45
C ALA A 160 20.61 -31.70 3.31
N HIS A 161 21.18 -30.50 3.09
CA HIS A 161 22.10 -30.20 1.99
C HIS A 161 21.46 -30.41 0.61
N GLY A 162 20.26 -29.89 0.42
CA GLY A 162 19.53 -29.98 -0.85
C GLY A 162 18.97 -31.37 -1.19
N LYS A 163 19.25 -32.40 -0.38
CA LYS A 163 18.75 -33.78 -0.59
C LYS A 163 17.23 -33.88 -0.46
N SER A 164 16.61 -32.96 0.27
CA SER A 164 15.16 -32.85 0.46
C SER A 164 14.69 -31.44 0.09
N PRO A 165 14.58 -31.10 -1.22
CA PRO A 165 14.23 -29.75 -1.68
C PRO A 165 12.93 -29.20 -1.09
N GLN A 166 11.96 -30.07 -0.85
CA GLN A 166 10.67 -29.73 -0.23
C GLN A 166 10.79 -29.20 1.21
N ASN A 167 11.90 -29.50 1.89
CA ASN A 167 12.16 -29.05 3.25
C ASN A 167 12.97 -27.75 3.30
N CYS A 168 13.62 -27.34 2.20
CA CYS A 168 14.49 -26.15 2.19
C CYS A 168 13.74 -24.88 2.63
N GLN A 169 12.48 -24.70 2.21
CA GLN A 169 11.68 -23.53 2.61
C GLN A 169 11.38 -23.52 4.11
N ARG A 170 10.92 -24.65 4.65
CA ARG A 170 10.65 -24.79 6.10
C ARG A 170 11.92 -24.55 6.90
N ASP A 171 13.03 -25.16 6.49
CA ASP A 171 14.32 -25.04 7.19
C ASP A 171 14.86 -23.61 7.08
N LEU A 172 14.64 -22.91 5.96
CA LEU A 172 15.02 -21.51 5.76
C LEU A 172 14.21 -20.61 6.69
N ILE A 173 12.90 -20.83 6.78
CA ILE A 173 12.02 -20.15 7.74
C ILE A 173 12.54 -20.41 9.17
N SER A 174 12.76 -21.66 9.53
CA SER A 174 13.28 -22.05 10.85
C SER A 174 14.75 -21.68 11.11
N SER A 175 15.49 -21.09 10.16
CA SER A 175 16.89 -20.68 10.37
C SER A 175 17.03 -19.16 10.32
N CYS A 176 16.31 -18.50 9.42
CA CYS A 176 16.39 -17.06 9.20
C CYS A 176 15.27 -16.28 9.90
N PHE A 177 14.23 -16.97 10.36
CA PHE A 177 13.00 -16.35 10.85
C PHE A 177 12.57 -16.90 12.23
N VAL A 178 13.48 -17.53 12.99
CA VAL A 178 13.23 -18.02 14.37
C VAL A 178 12.89 -16.89 15.33
N ASP A 179 13.52 -15.74 15.13
CA ASP A 179 13.28 -14.50 15.88
C ASP A 179 12.35 -13.56 15.08
N LEU A 180 11.37 -14.12 14.34
CA LEU A 180 10.32 -13.31 13.73
C LEU A 180 9.52 -12.64 14.83
N PHE A 181 9.75 -11.34 14.94
CA PHE A 181 9.16 -10.52 15.94
C PHE A 181 7.95 -9.81 15.35
N SER A 182 6.76 -10.25 15.78
CA SER A 182 5.46 -9.64 15.47
C SER A 182 4.83 -9.16 16.78
N PRO A 183 4.09 -8.04 16.77
CA PRO A 183 3.24 -7.70 17.90
C PRO A 183 2.22 -8.82 18.15
N ALA A 184 1.70 -8.84 19.38
CA ALA A 184 0.61 -9.75 19.73
C ALA A 184 -0.62 -9.44 18.88
N VAL A 185 -1.24 -10.48 18.33
CA VAL A 185 -2.50 -10.36 17.59
C VAL A 185 -3.59 -9.93 18.57
N SER A 186 -4.30 -8.87 18.22
CA SER A 186 -5.48 -8.41 18.97
C SER A 186 -6.74 -8.98 18.35
N VAL A 187 -7.77 -9.18 19.18
CA VAL A 187 -9.04 -9.78 18.76
C VAL A 187 -10.18 -8.82 19.08
N PHE A 188 -11.10 -8.63 18.14
CA PHE A 188 -12.34 -7.89 18.30
C PHE A 188 -13.49 -8.66 17.63
N LYS A 189 -14.74 -8.28 17.87
CA LYS A 189 -15.90 -8.92 17.23
C LYS A 189 -16.28 -8.17 15.96
N ALA A 190 -16.46 -8.88 14.85
CA ALA A 190 -17.05 -8.31 13.63
C ALA A 190 -18.21 -9.19 13.11
N PRO A 191 -19.22 -8.60 12.46
CA PRO A 191 -20.32 -9.34 11.86
C PRO A 191 -19.87 -9.99 10.55
N TYR A 192 -20.35 -11.21 10.30
CA TYR A 192 -20.15 -11.95 9.05
C TYR A 192 -21.43 -12.68 8.67
N LYS A 193 -21.69 -12.80 7.37
CA LYS A 193 -22.80 -13.57 6.79
C LYS A 193 -22.41 -15.04 6.67
N PHE A 194 -23.26 -15.92 7.22
CA PHE A 194 -23.12 -17.36 7.10
C PHE A 194 -24.33 -17.94 6.38
N LEU A 195 -24.05 -18.79 5.40
CA LEU A 195 -25.07 -19.58 4.75
C LEU A 195 -25.44 -20.77 5.65
N ASP A 196 -26.70 -20.83 6.05
CA ASP A 196 -27.28 -22.03 6.63
C ASP A 196 -27.44 -23.09 5.54
N LYS A 197 -26.83 -24.26 5.73
CA LYS A 197 -26.77 -25.30 4.70
C LYS A 197 -28.09 -26.04 4.50
N ASP A 198 -28.95 -26.03 5.51
CA ASP A 198 -30.19 -26.79 5.52
C ASP A 198 -31.35 -25.95 4.96
N THR A 199 -31.34 -24.65 5.22
CA THR A 199 -32.38 -23.70 4.78
C THR A 199 -31.98 -22.88 3.54
N GLY A 200 -30.67 -22.70 3.30
CA GLY A 200 -30.16 -21.78 2.30
C GLY A 200 -30.21 -20.30 2.74
N ASP A 201 -30.66 -20.03 3.96
CA ASP A 201 -30.78 -18.67 4.48
C ASP A 201 -29.42 -18.10 4.89
N GLN A 202 -29.22 -16.80 4.65
CA GLN A 202 -28.05 -16.08 5.16
C GLN A 202 -28.35 -15.48 6.54
N THR A 203 -27.49 -15.77 7.51
CA THR A 203 -27.58 -15.21 8.86
C THR A 203 -26.32 -14.45 9.23
N THR A 204 -26.46 -13.25 9.79
CA THR A 204 -25.33 -12.46 10.30
C THR A 204 -24.97 -12.90 11.71
N LYS A 205 -23.71 -13.28 11.93
CA LYS A 205 -23.17 -13.67 13.23
C LYS A 205 -21.90 -12.89 13.54
N TRP A 206 -21.72 -12.55 14.82
CA TRP A 206 -20.53 -11.85 15.30
C TRP A 206 -19.44 -12.85 15.68
N HIS A 207 -18.28 -12.76 15.03
CA HIS A 207 -17.15 -13.66 15.24
C HIS A 207 -15.90 -12.90 15.68
N ASP A 208 -14.99 -13.65 16.32
CA ASP A 208 -13.66 -13.15 16.65
C ASP A 208 -12.85 -12.90 15.37
N THR A 209 -12.43 -11.66 15.22
CA THR A 209 -11.63 -11.16 14.12
C THR A 209 -10.29 -10.71 14.65
N HIS A 210 -9.24 -11.05 13.92
CA HIS A 210 -7.87 -10.78 14.31
C HIS A 210 -7.36 -9.52 13.62
N VAL A 211 -6.67 -8.66 14.36
CA VAL A 211 -6.01 -7.46 13.86
C VAL A 211 -4.60 -7.35 14.42
N LEU A 212 -3.68 -6.94 13.55
CA LEU A 212 -2.35 -6.51 13.93
C LEU A 212 -2.35 -4.99 13.89
N TYR A 213 -2.45 -4.35 15.05
CA TYR A 213 -2.55 -2.91 15.09
C TYR A 213 -1.27 -2.24 14.57
N PRO A 214 -1.37 -1.31 13.61
CA PRO A 214 -0.24 -0.53 13.13
C PRO A 214 0.65 0.07 14.23
N HIS A 215 0.07 0.63 15.31
CA HIS A 215 0.88 1.24 16.38
C HIS A 215 1.68 0.21 17.16
N ASP A 216 1.19 -1.02 17.29
CA ASP A 216 1.94 -2.09 17.95
C ASP A 216 3.13 -2.53 17.13
N TRP A 217 3.02 -2.55 15.80
CA TRP A 217 4.17 -2.80 14.93
C TRP A 217 5.29 -1.81 15.20
N PHE A 218 4.99 -0.52 15.33
CA PHE A 218 6.00 0.51 15.61
C PHE A 218 6.60 0.37 17.02
N VAL A 219 5.78 0.15 18.04
CA VAL A 219 6.24 -0.14 19.42
C VAL A 219 7.17 -1.35 19.41
N ALA A 220 6.79 -2.36 18.64
CA ALA A 220 7.56 -3.57 18.51
C ALA A 220 8.93 -3.24 17.87
N LEU A 221 8.94 -2.59 16.69
CA LEU A 221 10.17 -2.23 15.97
C LEU A 221 11.12 -1.37 16.82
N ASP A 222 10.57 -0.43 17.60
CA ASP A 222 11.34 0.41 18.51
C ASP A 222 11.99 -0.40 19.64
N LYS A 223 11.24 -1.32 20.27
CA LYS A 223 11.77 -2.23 21.30
C LYS A 223 12.86 -3.16 20.79
N ALA A 224 12.80 -3.53 19.52
CA ALA A 224 13.81 -4.34 18.85
C ALA A 224 15.00 -3.51 18.33
N SER A 225 15.00 -2.19 18.53
CA SER A 225 15.99 -1.25 17.97
C SER A 225 16.14 -1.39 16.45
N LEU A 226 15.01 -1.63 15.76
CA LEU A 226 14.95 -1.83 14.31
C LEU A 226 14.41 -0.60 13.56
N THR A 227 13.78 0.34 14.26
CA THR A 227 13.24 1.57 13.67
C THR A 227 14.31 2.34 12.89
N ASP A 228 15.43 2.69 13.52
CA ASP A 228 16.51 3.44 12.85
C ASP A 228 17.10 2.68 11.65
N ARG A 229 17.23 1.36 11.77
CA ARG A 229 17.76 0.49 10.71
C ARG A 229 16.82 0.40 9.50
N LEU A 230 15.52 0.40 9.73
CA LEU A 230 14.51 0.21 8.68
C LEU A 230 14.04 1.52 8.07
N LEU A 231 13.92 2.56 8.89
CA LEU A 231 13.32 3.84 8.53
C LEU A 231 14.37 4.97 8.36
N GLY A 232 15.62 4.73 8.77
CA GLY A 232 16.65 5.77 8.91
C GLY A 232 16.60 6.42 10.30
N THR A 233 17.63 7.15 10.68
CA THR A 233 17.64 7.98 11.91
C THR A 233 16.94 9.32 11.67
N THR A 234 16.58 10.04 12.74
CA THR A 234 16.10 11.43 12.62
C THR A 234 17.13 12.33 11.94
N ASP A 235 18.42 12.10 12.20
CA ASP A 235 19.51 12.84 11.57
C ASP A 235 19.60 12.53 10.06
N ASP A 236 19.33 11.30 9.66
CA ASP A 236 19.25 10.92 8.24
C ASP A 236 18.09 11.65 7.54
N ILE A 237 16.94 11.76 8.21
CA ILE A 237 15.76 12.48 7.70
C ILE A 237 16.06 13.99 7.59
N ASP A 238 16.65 14.59 8.61
CA ASP A 238 17.02 16.01 8.61
C ASP A 238 18.08 16.30 7.54
N SER A 239 19.08 15.45 7.44
CA SER A 239 20.14 15.55 6.41
C SER A 239 19.55 15.39 5.02
N PHE A 240 18.60 14.47 4.85
CA PHE A 240 17.86 14.28 3.62
C PHE A 240 17.16 15.57 3.20
N TRP A 241 16.36 16.20 4.08
CA TRP A 241 15.64 17.43 3.76
C TRP A 241 16.55 18.64 3.55
N LYS A 242 17.65 18.77 4.31
CA LYS A 242 18.67 19.82 4.10
C LYS A 242 19.36 19.70 2.75
N TRP A 243 19.53 18.47 2.24
CA TRP A 243 20.15 18.21 0.95
C TRP A 243 19.19 18.43 -0.24
N GLN A 244 17.88 18.39 -0.01
CA GLN A 244 16.91 18.68 -1.05
C GLN A 244 16.92 20.17 -1.42
N LYS A 245 17.10 20.47 -2.71
CA LYS A 245 16.86 21.81 -3.25
C LYS A 245 15.55 21.80 -4.04
N ILE A 246 14.67 22.77 -3.78
CA ILE A 246 13.34 22.87 -4.40
C ILE A 246 13.41 23.04 -5.92
N ASP A 247 14.50 23.61 -6.43
CA ASP A 247 14.78 23.81 -7.86
C ASP A 247 15.46 22.60 -8.53
N ASN A 248 15.79 21.56 -7.75
CA ASN A 248 16.45 20.39 -8.28
C ASN A 248 15.42 19.43 -8.89
N PRO A 249 15.42 19.18 -10.20
CA PRO A 249 14.53 18.19 -10.82
C PRO A 249 14.77 16.76 -10.32
N LYS A 250 15.80 16.54 -9.48
CA LYS A 250 16.02 15.30 -8.74
C LYS A 250 15.21 15.15 -7.45
N PHE A 251 14.34 16.11 -7.10
CA PHE A 251 13.42 15.98 -5.95
C PHE A 251 12.55 14.71 -6.05
N PHE A 252 12.38 14.16 -7.26
CA PHE A 252 11.70 12.90 -7.52
C PHE A 252 12.58 11.64 -7.38
N ARG A 253 13.87 11.78 -7.08
CA ARG A 253 14.84 10.67 -6.94
C ARG A 253 15.00 10.26 -5.48
N ASN A 254 13.93 9.80 -4.84
CA ASN A 254 14.02 9.33 -3.47
C ASN A 254 14.25 7.82 -3.40
N ALA A 255 15.45 7.45 -2.93
CA ALA A 255 15.86 6.08 -2.64
C ALA A 255 15.22 5.49 -1.37
N PHE A 256 14.21 6.15 -0.80
CA PHE A 256 13.70 5.84 0.54
C PHE A 256 12.50 4.88 0.59
N MET A 257 11.91 4.46 -0.54
CA MET A 257 10.88 3.42 -0.47
C MET A 257 11.51 2.05 -0.66
N LYS A 258 11.88 1.41 0.46
CA LYS A 258 11.84 -0.05 0.51
C LYS A 258 10.40 -0.42 0.83
N ASP A 259 9.72 -1.05 -0.11
CA ASP A 259 8.34 -1.53 0.07
C ASP A 259 8.31 -2.64 1.11
N SER A 260 8.21 -2.26 2.39
CA SER A 260 7.87 -3.17 3.48
C SER A 260 6.37 -3.16 3.62
N GLN A 261 5.74 -4.32 3.41
CA GLN A 261 4.29 -4.47 3.51
C GLN A 261 3.94 -5.13 4.84
N PHE A 262 3.04 -4.51 5.60
CA PHE A 262 2.50 -5.07 6.83
C PHE A 262 1.02 -5.36 6.65
N LEU A 263 0.62 -6.63 6.80
CA LEU A 263 -0.78 -6.99 6.88
C LEU A 263 -1.34 -6.51 8.22
N CYS A 264 -2.28 -5.55 8.18
CA CYS A 264 -2.91 -5.00 9.37
C CYS A 264 -4.20 -5.74 9.73
N ALA A 265 -5.05 -6.00 8.73
CA ALA A 265 -6.32 -6.71 8.90
C ALA A 265 -6.68 -7.46 7.61
N GLY A 266 -7.52 -8.50 7.75
CA GLY A 266 -8.01 -9.28 6.63
C GLY A 266 -9.39 -9.85 6.93
N SER A 267 -10.26 -9.86 5.92
CA SER A 267 -11.61 -10.37 6.00
C SER A 267 -11.92 -11.19 4.73
N CYS A 268 -12.71 -12.25 4.87
CA CYS A 268 -13.09 -13.07 3.73
C CYS A 268 -14.20 -12.37 2.93
N LYS A 269 -13.95 -12.13 1.64
CA LYS A 269 -14.88 -11.39 0.75
C LYS A 269 -16.26 -12.06 0.63
N SER A 270 -16.33 -13.39 0.69
CA SER A 270 -17.58 -14.14 0.48
C SER A 270 -18.51 -14.16 1.70
N CYS A 271 -18.03 -13.83 2.89
CA CYS A 271 -18.84 -13.83 4.12
C CYS A 271 -18.92 -12.46 4.79
N LYS A 272 -18.49 -11.38 4.12
CA LYS A 272 -18.61 -10.04 4.71
C LYS A 272 -20.08 -9.62 4.79
N ASP A 273 -20.43 -9.07 5.94
CA ASP A 273 -21.61 -8.26 6.16
C ASP A 273 -21.32 -6.79 5.81
N GLU A 274 -22.35 -5.96 5.68
CA GLU A 274 -22.21 -4.53 5.38
C GLU A 274 -21.44 -3.80 6.49
N GLU A 275 -21.62 -4.24 7.75
CA GLU A 275 -20.96 -3.67 8.91
C GLU A 275 -19.55 -4.26 9.17
N THR A 276 -19.12 -5.28 8.42
CA THR A 276 -17.81 -5.92 8.66
C THR A 276 -16.67 -4.91 8.56
N TRP A 277 -16.57 -4.19 7.43
CA TRP A 277 -15.47 -3.24 7.19
C TRP A 277 -15.57 -1.96 8.03
N PRO A 278 -16.76 -1.36 8.28
CA PRO A 278 -16.90 -0.29 9.26
C PRO A 278 -16.28 -0.62 10.63
N VAL A 279 -16.51 -1.83 11.16
CA VAL A 279 -15.88 -2.26 12.42
C VAL A 279 -14.36 -2.39 12.27
N HIS A 280 -13.86 -2.97 11.17
CA HIS A 280 -12.41 -3.04 10.93
C HIS A 280 -11.77 -1.64 10.87
N TRP A 281 -12.41 -0.71 10.17
CA TRP A 281 -11.92 0.66 10.01
C TRP A 281 -11.97 1.45 11.31
N LYS A 282 -12.94 1.22 12.20
CA LYS A 282 -12.93 1.77 13.57
C LYS A 282 -11.63 1.42 14.29
N HIS A 283 -11.27 0.15 14.28
CA HIS A 283 -10.05 -0.37 14.90
C HIS A 283 -8.76 0.14 14.22
N LEU A 284 -8.73 0.18 12.89
CA LEU A 284 -7.58 0.68 12.13
C LEU A 284 -7.40 2.19 12.31
N ALA A 285 -8.45 2.99 12.18
CA ALA A 285 -8.41 4.45 12.35
C ALA A 285 -7.99 4.85 13.76
N TRP A 286 -8.49 4.15 14.79
CA TRP A 286 -8.03 4.31 16.17
C TRP A 286 -6.52 4.07 16.30
N SER A 287 -6.02 2.95 15.74
CA SER A 287 -4.60 2.62 15.79
C SER A 287 -3.73 3.60 14.99
N PHE A 288 -4.15 4.03 13.80
CA PHE A 288 -3.42 5.02 13.01
C PHE A 288 -3.43 6.39 13.67
N THR A 289 -4.48 6.74 14.39
CA THR A 289 -4.53 7.97 15.21
C THR A 289 -3.48 7.94 16.32
N ALA A 290 -3.30 6.79 16.97
CA ALA A 290 -2.25 6.59 17.97
C ALA A 290 -0.85 6.80 17.35
N LEU A 291 -0.61 6.21 16.17
CA LEU A 291 0.64 6.37 15.42
C LEU A 291 0.92 7.83 15.04
N ALA A 292 -0.09 8.55 14.55
CA ALA A 292 0.04 9.95 14.16
C ALA A 292 0.38 10.83 15.36
N ARG A 293 -0.23 10.54 16.52
CA ARG A 293 0.07 11.24 17.78
C ARG A 293 1.43 10.83 18.37
N GLY A 294 1.90 9.61 18.10
CA GLY A 294 3.11 9.06 18.70
C GLY A 294 2.92 8.63 20.16
N ILE A 295 1.68 8.41 20.60
CA ILE A 295 1.32 8.18 22.00
C ILE A 295 0.47 6.91 22.10
N HIS A 296 0.75 6.09 23.11
CA HIS A 296 -0.06 4.93 23.47
C HIS A 296 -1.49 5.36 23.81
N PRO A 297 -2.53 4.73 23.22
CA PRO A 297 -3.92 5.07 23.52
C PRO A 297 -4.24 4.95 25.00
N CYS A 298 -4.98 5.93 25.55
CA CYS A 298 -5.46 5.87 26.93
C CYS A 298 -6.62 4.87 27.11
N GLU A 299 -7.33 4.59 26.04
CA GLU A 299 -8.52 3.73 25.96
C GLU A 299 -8.42 2.80 24.75
N ASP A 300 -9.21 1.73 24.75
CA ASP A 300 -9.32 0.84 23.60
C ASP A 300 -10.07 1.49 22.42
N ALA A 301 -10.21 0.74 21.31
CA ALA A 301 -10.89 1.25 20.12
C ALA A 301 -12.39 1.51 20.33
N ASP A 302 -13.00 0.93 21.37
CA ASP A 302 -14.39 1.11 21.74
C ASP A 302 -14.59 2.25 22.75
N GLY A 303 -13.51 2.91 23.19
CA GLY A 303 -13.54 3.97 24.20
C GLY A 303 -13.59 3.46 25.63
N ASN A 304 -13.32 2.18 25.87
CA ASN A 304 -13.28 1.64 27.23
C ASN A 304 -11.89 1.84 27.83
N SER A 305 -11.87 2.09 29.14
CA SER A 305 -10.62 2.09 29.91
C SER A 305 -9.96 0.71 29.89
N TRP A 306 -8.62 0.69 29.83
CA TRP A 306 -7.87 -0.55 29.86
C TRP A 306 -8.09 -1.33 31.17
N PRO A 307 -8.12 -2.67 31.14
CA PRO A 307 -8.21 -3.48 32.35
C PRO A 307 -7.09 -3.16 33.33
N ILE A 308 -7.44 -3.01 34.61
CA ILE A 308 -6.48 -2.69 35.68
C ILE A 308 -5.36 -3.74 35.70
N GLY A 309 -4.11 -3.27 35.67
CA GLY A 309 -2.92 -4.13 35.67
C GLY A 309 -2.54 -4.72 34.31
N SER A 310 -3.28 -4.42 33.24
CA SER A 310 -2.87 -4.80 31.88
C SER A 310 -1.62 -4.01 31.43
N TYR A 311 -0.88 -4.57 30.47
CA TYR A 311 0.25 -3.87 29.85
C TYR A 311 -0.21 -2.52 29.27
N ARG A 312 -1.36 -2.48 28.60
CA ARG A 312 -1.91 -1.26 28.00
C ARG A 312 -2.20 -0.18 29.05
N ALA A 313 -2.80 -0.54 30.18
CA ALA A 313 -3.01 0.39 31.28
C ALA A 313 -1.68 0.96 31.81
N SER A 314 -0.60 0.18 31.81
CA SER A 314 0.71 0.63 32.31
C SER A 314 1.47 1.58 31.38
N VAL A 315 1.12 1.62 30.09
CA VAL A 315 1.76 2.48 29.07
C VAL A 315 0.82 3.52 28.49
N ALA A 316 -0.43 3.58 28.95
CA ALA A 316 -1.43 4.56 28.50
C ALA A 316 -0.90 5.99 28.61
N GLY A 317 -1.00 6.77 27.51
CA GLY A 317 -0.55 8.16 27.47
C GLY A 317 0.98 8.34 27.35
N THR A 318 1.78 7.28 27.36
CA THR A 318 3.24 7.39 27.17
C THR A 318 3.61 7.36 25.68
N PRO A 319 4.82 7.83 25.29
CA PRO A 319 5.29 7.73 23.90
C PRO A 319 5.28 6.28 23.38
N LEU A 320 4.87 6.07 22.12
CA LEU A 320 4.87 4.75 21.46
C LEU A 320 6.29 4.22 21.22
N CYS A 321 7.16 5.10 20.73
CA CYS A 321 8.54 4.79 20.37
C CYS A 321 9.48 5.64 21.25
N PRO A 322 9.63 5.32 22.54
CA PRO A 322 10.42 6.14 23.45
C PRO A 322 11.92 6.14 23.13
N ASN A 323 12.42 5.14 22.40
CA ASN A 323 13.85 5.08 22.05
C ASN A 323 14.18 5.92 20.80
N SER A 324 13.34 5.84 19.76
CA SER A 324 13.57 6.52 18.47
C SER A 324 12.77 7.81 18.26
N GLY A 325 11.69 8.03 19.03
CA GLY A 325 10.83 9.20 18.89
C GLY A 325 9.91 9.19 17.66
N PHE A 326 9.89 8.12 16.87
CA PHE A 326 9.13 8.06 15.64
C PHE A 326 7.61 8.18 15.80
N ARG A 327 7.01 8.78 14.78
CA ARG A 327 5.55 8.84 14.53
C ARG A 327 5.29 8.48 13.07
N ALA A 328 4.06 8.12 12.75
CA ALA A 328 3.68 7.81 11.38
C ALA A 328 2.40 8.54 10.98
N VAL A 329 2.40 9.08 9.76
CA VAL A 329 1.23 9.68 9.13
C VAL A 329 0.83 8.86 7.92
N ILE A 330 -0.46 8.86 7.59
CA ILE A 330 -0.92 8.28 6.33
C ILE A 330 -0.56 9.27 5.22
N TRP A 331 0.45 8.90 4.42
CA TRP A 331 0.86 9.70 3.27
C TRP A 331 -0.01 9.42 2.05
N VAL A 332 -0.26 8.13 1.78
CA VAL A 332 -0.95 7.65 0.57
C VAL A 332 -1.99 6.58 0.93
N LEU A 333 -3.17 6.74 0.36
CA LEU A 333 -4.27 5.79 0.26
C LEU A 333 -4.40 5.42 -1.20
N ALA A 334 -3.76 4.31 -1.57
CA ALA A 334 -3.78 3.80 -2.93
C ALA A 334 -4.93 2.79 -3.08
N GLY A 335 -5.65 2.89 -4.20
CA GLY A 335 -6.71 1.98 -4.58
C GLY A 335 -7.14 2.23 -6.02
N ASP A 336 -7.84 1.26 -6.60
CA ASP A 336 -8.61 1.52 -7.82
C ASP A 336 -9.83 2.42 -7.49
N MET A 337 -10.46 2.95 -8.53
CA MET A 337 -11.59 3.88 -8.33
C MET A 337 -12.78 3.20 -7.65
N ASP A 338 -13.03 1.92 -7.97
CA ASP A 338 -14.14 1.15 -7.40
C ASP A 338 -13.99 1.02 -5.89
N TYR A 339 -12.82 0.62 -5.39
CA TYR A 339 -12.55 0.57 -3.95
C TYR A 339 -12.68 1.94 -3.29
N LEU A 340 -12.10 2.98 -3.90
CA LEU A 340 -12.15 4.32 -3.34
C LEU A 340 -13.58 4.89 -3.27
N GLN A 341 -14.44 4.55 -4.22
CA GLN A 341 -15.83 5.02 -4.26
C GLN A 341 -16.76 4.17 -3.40
N VAL A 342 -16.67 2.84 -3.52
CA VAL A 342 -17.58 1.91 -2.85
C VAL A 342 -17.22 1.75 -1.39
N ASP A 343 -15.95 1.45 -1.08
CA ASP A 343 -15.53 1.15 0.29
C ASP A 343 -15.16 2.43 1.05
N LEU A 344 -14.51 3.41 0.40
CA LEU A 344 -14.11 4.67 1.07
C LEU A 344 -15.09 5.83 0.83
N GLY A 345 -16.15 5.63 0.06
CA GLY A 345 -17.23 6.62 -0.11
C GLY A 345 -16.83 7.88 -0.89
N LEU A 346 -15.81 7.82 -1.76
CA LEU A 346 -15.51 8.94 -2.66
C LEU A 346 -16.65 9.17 -3.67
N PRO A 347 -16.79 10.41 -4.21
CA PRO A 347 -17.77 10.70 -5.24
C PRO A 347 -17.65 9.79 -6.47
N HIS A 348 -18.79 9.30 -6.94
CA HIS A 348 -18.90 8.44 -8.11
C HIS A 348 -18.82 9.23 -9.43
N GLN A 349 -18.15 8.72 -10.47
CA GLN A 349 -18.02 9.42 -11.77
C GLN A 349 -19.37 9.72 -12.45
N ALA A 350 -20.40 8.93 -12.14
CA ALA A 350 -21.74 9.15 -12.66
C ALA A 350 -22.55 10.20 -11.88
N SER A 351 -22.06 10.68 -10.73
CA SER A 351 -22.72 11.71 -9.90
C SER A 351 -22.84 13.06 -10.62
N LEU A 352 -23.75 13.91 -10.13
CA LEU A 352 -23.84 15.31 -10.54
C LEU A 352 -22.56 16.08 -10.16
N ASP A 353 -21.94 15.72 -9.03
CA ASP A 353 -20.69 16.30 -8.51
C ASP A 353 -19.62 15.18 -8.43
N PRO A 354 -18.91 14.89 -9.53
CA PRO A 354 -18.17 13.63 -9.68
C PRO A 354 -16.76 13.62 -9.10
N CYS A 355 -16.25 14.72 -8.53
CA CYS A 355 -14.83 14.86 -8.20
C CYS A 355 -14.57 15.09 -6.71
N ALA A 356 -13.64 14.33 -6.13
CA ALA A 356 -13.13 14.56 -4.78
C ALA A 356 -12.15 15.75 -4.67
N TRP A 357 -11.55 16.21 -5.78
CA TRP A 357 -10.48 17.22 -5.77
C TRP A 357 -10.93 18.62 -6.17
N CYS A 358 -12.10 18.77 -6.77
CA CYS A 358 -12.67 20.07 -7.13
C CYS A 358 -14.19 20.04 -7.07
N LYS A 359 -14.81 21.22 -6.94
CA LYS A 359 -16.27 21.39 -6.90
C LYS A 359 -16.85 21.47 -8.32
N CYS A 360 -16.38 20.62 -9.23
CA CYS A 360 -16.92 20.51 -10.57
C CYS A 360 -18.25 19.74 -10.55
N ASN A 361 -19.02 19.90 -11.62
CA ASN A 361 -20.29 19.21 -11.80
C ASN A 361 -20.49 18.85 -13.28
N LYS A 362 -21.66 18.30 -13.62
CA LYS A 362 -22.01 17.93 -15.00
C LYS A 362 -22.69 19.05 -15.81
N SER A 363 -22.94 20.22 -15.22
CA SER A 363 -23.70 21.30 -15.83
C SER A 363 -22.83 22.53 -16.10
N ASP A 364 -22.74 23.47 -15.17
CA ASP A 364 -22.16 24.78 -15.36
C ASP A 364 -20.64 24.83 -15.14
N THR A 365 -20.10 23.84 -14.42
CA THR A 365 -18.66 23.64 -14.17
C THR A 365 -18.23 22.23 -14.61
N PRO A 366 -18.33 21.91 -15.92
CA PRO A 366 -18.09 20.56 -16.46
C PRO A 366 -16.67 20.08 -16.20
N PHE A 367 -16.54 18.89 -15.59
CA PHE A 367 -15.24 18.26 -15.32
C PHE A 367 -14.47 17.86 -16.60
N ASN A 368 -15.19 17.63 -17.69
CA ASN A 368 -14.65 17.23 -18.99
C ASN A 368 -14.30 18.43 -19.90
N ASP A 369 -14.32 19.66 -19.37
CA ASP A 369 -13.77 20.81 -20.06
C ASP A 369 -12.25 20.85 -19.87
N PHE A 370 -11.50 20.49 -20.90
CA PHE A 370 -10.03 20.46 -20.84
C PHE A 370 -9.35 21.76 -21.32
N ARG A 371 -10.13 22.79 -21.68
CA ARG A 371 -9.58 24.07 -22.16
C ARG A 371 -8.74 24.76 -21.10
N GLU A 372 -7.84 25.66 -21.52
CA GLU A 372 -6.94 26.36 -20.61
C GLU A 372 -7.70 27.08 -19.49
N ASN A 373 -8.82 27.72 -19.83
CA ASN A 373 -9.70 28.48 -18.95
C ASN A 373 -10.88 27.68 -18.35
N ALA A 374 -10.81 26.34 -18.33
CA ALA A 374 -11.88 25.51 -17.78
C ALA A 374 -12.20 25.87 -16.32
N LYS A 375 -13.50 26.07 -16.03
CA LYS A 375 -13.97 26.59 -14.74
C LYS A 375 -13.61 25.69 -13.55
N TRP A 376 -13.58 24.37 -13.72
CA TRP A 376 -13.24 23.46 -12.62
C TRP A 376 -11.86 23.72 -12.03
N LYS A 377 -10.92 24.29 -12.81
CA LYS A 377 -9.57 24.66 -12.36
C LYS A 377 -9.59 25.76 -11.31
N THR A 378 -10.64 26.60 -11.27
CA THR A 378 -10.78 27.70 -10.30
C THR A 378 -11.53 27.30 -9.03
N VAL A 379 -12.14 26.10 -9.00
CA VAL A 379 -12.92 25.59 -7.86
C VAL A 379 -12.30 24.33 -7.26
N ARG A 380 -10.97 24.22 -7.33
CA ARG A 380 -10.21 23.15 -6.66
C ARG A 380 -10.38 23.27 -5.15
N ARG A 381 -10.58 22.13 -4.48
CA ARG A 381 -10.67 22.09 -3.01
C ARG A 381 -9.30 22.41 -2.41
N SER A 382 -9.29 23.17 -1.32
CA SER A 382 -8.13 23.40 -0.46
C SER A 382 -8.15 22.44 0.74
N PRO A 383 -7.02 22.27 1.48
CA PRO A 383 -7.04 21.55 2.75
C PRO A 383 -8.11 22.06 3.73
N ALA A 384 -8.34 23.37 3.78
CA ALA A 384 -9.34 23.99 4.64
C ALA A 384 -10.78 23.63 4.21
N ASP A 385 -11.06 23.64 2.89
CA ASP A 385 -12.35 23.17 2.37
C ASP A 385 -12.66 21.75 2.83
N HIS A 386 -11.63 20.91 2.90
CA HIS A 386 -11.80 19.51 3.25
C HIS A 386 -12.02 19.26 4.74
N ILE A 387 -11.44 20.08 5.60
CA ILE A 387 -11.72 20.05 7.05
C ILE A 387 -13.17 20.47 7.30
N ALA A 388 -13.65 21.49 6.58
CA ALA A 388 -15.01 21.99 6.71
C ALA A 388 -16.07 21.09 6.03
N ASP A 389 -15.73 20.51 4.89
CA ASP A 389 -16.58 19.67 4.04
C ASP A 389 -15.76 18.46 3.54
N PRO A 390 -15.62 17.40 4.36
CA PRO A 390 -14.93 16.18 3.98
C PRO A 390 -15.54 15.54 2.73
N VAL A 391 -14.68 15.02 1.84
CA VAL A 391 -15.13 14.40 0.57
C VAL A 391 -15.83 13.05 0.77
N THR A 392 -15.76 12.50 1.97
CA THR A 392 -16.38 11.25 2.39
C THR A 392 -16.59 11.27 3.91
N ASN A 393 -17.61 10.56 4.39
CA ASN A 393 -17.88 10.34 5.81
C ASN A 393 -17.14 9.11 6.39
N HIS A 394 -16.29 8.47 5.59
CA HIS A 394 -15.59 7.25 6.00
C HIS A 394 -14.64 7.50 7.19
N LEU A 395 -14.54 6.54 8.13
CA LEU A 395 -13.76 6.65 9.37
C LEU A 395 -12.27 6.97 9.18
N ILE A 396 -11.73 6.71 8.00
CA ILE A 396 -10.36 7.08 7.65
C ILE A 396 -10.12 8.60 7.77
N MET A 397 -11.18 9.39 7.62
CA MET A 397 -11.14 10.84 7.77
C MET A 397 -10.93 11.31 9.20
N THR A 398 -11.10 10.44 10.20
CA THR A 398 -10.84 10.79 11.60
C THR A 398 -9.35 10.71 11.95
N ILE A 399 -8.52 10.14 11.07
CA ILE A 399 -7.08 10.00 11.29
C ILE A 399 -6.40 11.36 11.08
N PRO A 400 -5.63 11.87 12.06
CA PRO A 400 -4.93 13.13 11.91
C PRO A 400 -4.03 13.17 10.67
N GLY A 401 -4.16 14.23 9.88
CA GLY A 401 -3.39 14.44 8.64
C GLY A 401 -4.00 13.81 7.39
N VAL A 402 -4.96 12.88 7.52
CA VAL A 402 -5.68 12.34 6.35
C VAL A 402 -6.58 13.42 5.76
N ASN A 403 -6.41 13.63 4.46
CA ASN A 403 -7.24 14.55 3.69
C ASN A 403 -7.36 14.07 2.23
N PHE A 404 -8.07 14.82 1.37
CA PHE A 404 -8.26 14.42 -0.02
C PHE A 404 -6.98 14.28 -0.86
N PHE A 405 -5.85 14.89 -0.44
CA PHE A 405 -4.54 14.66 -1.08
C PHE A 405 -3.95 13.29 -0.76
N CYS A 406 -4.44 12.61 0.29
CA CYS A 406 -3.99 11.26 0.61
C CYS A 406 -4.54 10.22 -0.36
N PHE A 407 -5.67 10.46 -1.05
CA PHE A 407 -6.19 9.51 -2.04
C PHE A 407 -5.36 9.58 -3.32
N HIS A 408 -4.69 8.50 -3.65
CA HIS A 408 -3.90 8.38 -4.87
C HIS A 408 -4.58 7.40 -5.81
N LEU A 409 -4.96 7.92 -6.97
CA LEU A 409 -5.52 7.11 -8.04
C LEU A 409 -4.43 6.27 -8.71
N ASP A 410 -4.75 5.02 -8.97
CA ASP A 410 -3.85 4.13 -9.69
C ASP A 410 -3.69 4.57 -11.16
N SER A 411 -2.44 4.84 -11.56
CA SER A 411 -2.07 5.20 -12.92
C SER A 411 -2.45 4.12 -13.95
N LEU A 412 -2.44 2.84 -13.58
CA LEU A 412 -2.85 1.77 -14.49
C LEU A 412 -4.30 1.95 -14.91
N HIS A 413 -5.21 2.26 -13.98
CA HIS A 413 -6.64 2.40 -14.27
C HIS A 413 -6.99 3.75 -14.89
N VAL A 414 -6.39 4.84 -14.41
CA VAL A 414 -6.72 6.19 -14.91
C VAL A 414 -6.05 6.50 -16.24
N LEU A 415 -4.79 6.10 -16.40
CA LEU A 415 -3.99 6.42 -17.58
C LEU A 415 -3.97 5.26 -18.57
N ASP A 416 -3.36 4.12 -18.22
CA ASP A 416 -3.13 3.03 -19.18
C ASP A 416 -4.45 2.43 -19.70
N LEU A 417 -5.33 1.99 -18.79
CA LEU A 417 -6.64 1.41 -19.10
C LEU A 417 -7.75 2.47 -19.26
N GLY A 418 -7.45 3.73 -18.95
CA GLY A 418 -8.37 4.86 -19.04
C GLY A 418 -8.09 5.75 -20.25
N VAL A 419 -7.43 6.89 -20.05
CA VAL A 419 -7.23 7.90 -21.10
C VAL A 419 -6.49 7.34 -22.33
N THR A 420 -5.43 6.57 -22.12
CA THR A 420 -4.57 6.05 -23.19
C THR A 420 -5.29 5.00 -24.04
N SER A 421 -6.03 4.08 -23.40
CA SER A 421 -6.80 3.05 -24.10
C SER A 421 -7.91 3.66 -24.98
N HIS A 422 -8.57 4.71 -24.50
CA HIS A 422 -9.54 5.49 -25.27
C HIS A 422 -8.90 6.23 -26.44
N ALA A 423 -7.78 6.93 -26.22
CA ALA A 423 -7.07 7.63 -27.29
C ALA A 423 -6.65 6.67 -28.41
N ILE A 424 -6.04 5.53 -28.06
CA ILE A 424 -5.64 4.51 -29.04
C ILE A 424 -6.85 3.90 -29.73
N GLY A 425 -7.90 3.54 -28.98
CA GLY A 425 -9.11 2.96 -29.56
C GLY A 425 -9.75 3.87 -30.61
N ASN A 426 -9.83 5.18 -30.34
CA ASN A 426 -10.37 6.16 -31.28
C ASN A 426 -9.49 6.31 -32.53
N LEU A 427 -8.16 6.38 -32.36
CA LEU A 427 -7.22 6.42 -33.49
C LEU A 427 -7.39 5.21 -34.41
N LEU A 428 -7.39 3.99 -33.83
CA LEU A 428 -7.48 2.75 -34.62
C LEU A 428 -8.83 2.62 -35.32
N TRP A 429 -9.91 3.04 -34.66
CA TRP A 429 -11.24 3.06 -35.25
C TRP A 429 -11.30 4.00 -36.44
N GLU A 430 -10.84 5.24 -36.30
CA GLU A 430 -10.85 6.26 -37.36
C GLU A 430 -10.00 5.78 -38.56
N ILE A 431 -8.79 5.26 -38.32
CA ILE A 431 -7.94 4.74 -39.40
C ILE A 431 -8.66 3.63 -40.19
N CYS A 432 -9.29 2.68 -39.49
CA CYS A 432 -9.97 1.56 -40.14
C CYS A 432 -11.28 1.94 -40.84
N VAL A 433 -11.97 2.99 -40.39
CA VAL A 433 -13.31 3.35 -40.91
C VAL A 433 -13.23 4.47 -41.93
N ASP A 434 -12.37 5.45 -41.72
CA ASP A 434 -12.39 6.71 -42.47
C ASP A 434 -11.19 6.84 -43.43
N HIS A 435 -10.06 6.18 -43.15
CA HIS A 435 -8.82 6.40 -43.92
C HIS A 435 -8.40 5.20 -44.79
N LEU A 436 -8.54 3.97 -44.30
CA LEU A 436 -8.09 2.79 -45.04
C LEU A 436 -9.15 2.30 -46.05
N PRO A 437 -8.75 2.00 -47.31
CA PRO A 437 -9.68 1.56 -48.33
C PRO A 437 -10.11 0.09 -48.13
N GLY A 438 -11.24 -0.25 -48.75
CA GLY A 438 -11.77 -1.61 -48.80
C GLY A 438 -12.80 -1.89 -47.71
N ASN A 439 -13.17 -3.17 -47.56
CA ASN A 439 -14.07 -3.57 -46.49
C ASN A 439 -13.33 -3.65 -45.15
N ARG A 440 -14.08 -3.76 -44.06
CA ARG A 440 -13.55 -3.86 -42.69
C ARG A 440 -12.43 -4.90 -42.54
N ALA A 441 -12.58 -6.09 -43.11
CA ALA A 441 -11.56 -7.13 -43.00
C ALA A 441 -10.24 -6.74 -43.70
N VAL A 442 -10.33 -6.10 -44.87
CA VAL A 442 -9.17 -5.60 -45.62
C VAL A 442 -8.49 -4.45 -44.87
N ALA A 443 -9.26 -3.47 -44.40
CA ALA A 443 -8.74 -2.33 -43.64
C ALA A 443 -8.01 -2.80 -42.36
N LEU A 444 -8.60 -3.73 -41.60
CA LEU A 444 -7.99 -4.28 -40.40
C LEU A 444 -6.71 -5.08 -40.69
N ALA A 445 -6.68 -5.86 -41.78
CA ALA A 445 -5.49 -6.59 -42.18
C ALA A 445 -4.34 -5.63 -42.54
N THR A 446 -4.66 -4.55 -43.27
CA THR A 446 -3.70 -3.48 -43.61
C THR A 446 -3.18 -2.77 -42.35
N LEU A 447 -4.06 -2.39 -41.42
CA LEU A 447 -3.66 -1.76 -40.17
C LEU A 447 -2.75 -2.66 -39.32
N ASN A 448 -3.08 -3.94 -39.18
CA ASN A 448 -2.24 -4.90 -38.45
C ASN A 448 -0.86 -5.06 -39.10
N LYS A 449 -0.78 -5.01 -40.43
CA LYS A 449 0.49 -5.04 -41.16
C LYS A 449 1.32 -3.78 -40.86
N GLN A 450 0.73 -2.58 -40.94
CA GLN A 450 1.41 -1.32 -40.62
C GLN A 450 1.91 -1.31 -39.16
N ILE A 451 1.08 -1.75 -38.20
CA ILE A 451 1.49 -1.88 -36.79
C ILE A 451 2.73 -2.77 -36.64
N ALA A 452 2.75 -3.92 -37.32
CA ALA A 452 3.88 -4.84 -37.27
C ALA A 452 5.15 -4.21 -37.87
N GLU A 453 5.03 -3.46 -38.96
CA GLU A 453 6.13 -2.74 -39.60
C GLU A 453 6.69 -1.64 -38.69
N ILE A 454 5.83 -0.84 -38.05
CA ILE A 454 6.25 0.21 -37.10
C ILE A 454 6.94 -0.42 -35.88
N TYR A 455 6.44 -1.55 -35.37
CA TYR A 455 7.11 -2.26 -34.28
C TYR A 455 8.55 -2.69 -34.64
N ILE A 456 8.77 -3.11 -35.89
CA ILE A 456 10.10 -3.45 -36.42
C ILE A 456 10.96 -2.19 -36.52
N GLU A 457 10.42 -1.10 -37.07
CA GLU A 457 11.11 0.21 -37.17
C GLU A 457 11.59 0.69 -35.81
N LEU A 458 10.74 0.60 -34.79
CA LEU A 458 11.03 1.03 -33.42
C LEU A 458 11.89 0.03 -32.63
N ASN A 459 12.32 -1.08 -33.23
CA ASN A 459 13.11 -2.15 -32.58
C ASN A 459 12.45 -2.69 -31.30
N VAL A 460 11.12 -2.77 -31.27
CA VAL A 460 10.39 -3.30 -30.11
C VAL A 460 10.47 -4.83 -30.12
N PRO A 461 10.91 -5.49 -29.02
CA PRO A 461 10.91 -6.94 -28.94
C PRO A 461 9.51 -7.53 -29.14
N LYS A 462 9.38 -8.65 -29.88
CA LYS A 462 8.08 -9.35 -30.09
C LYS A 462 7.36 -9.68 -28.78
N SER A 463 8.12 -9.94 -27.71
CA SER A 463 7.56 -10.17 -26.37
C SER A 463 6.83 -8.97 -25.79
N LYS A 464 6.93 -7.77 -26.38
CA LYS A 464 6.23 -6.52 -25.99
C LYS A 464 5.13 -6.08 -26.99
N TRP A 465 4.96 -6.79 -28.10
CA TRP A 465 3.94 -6.44 -29.10
C TRP A 465 2.52 -6.69 -28.56
N ILE A 466 1.56 -5.86 -28.97
CA ILE A 466 0.15 -6.25 -28.83
C ILE A 466 -0.14 -7.41 -29.80
N PRO A 467 -1.05 -8.34 -29.44
CA PRO A 467 -1.56 -9.32 -30.39
C PRO A 467 -2.20 -8.66 -31.61
N ALA A 468 -2.30 -9.41 -32.70
CA ALA A 468 -3.04 -8.96 -33.88
C ALA A 468 -4.45 -8.53 -33.50
N LEU A 469 -4.83 -7.34 -33.95
CA LEU A 469 -6.08 -6.71 -33.57
C LEU A 469 -7.27 -7.31 -34.32
N THR A 470 -8.42 -7.33 -33.63
CA THR A 470 -9.74 -7.57 -34.20
C THR A 470 -10.63 -6.36 -33.89
N TYR A 471 -11.72 -6.17 -34.62
CA TYR A 471 -12.66 -5.07 -34.32
C TYR A 471 -13.23 -5.13 -32.90
N LYS A 472 -13.33 -6.32 -32.28
CA LYS A 472 -13.77 -6.44 -30.88
C LYS A 472 -12.84 -5.72 -29.90
N HIS A 473 -11.59 -5.48 -30.29
CA HIS A 473 -10.63 -4.79 -29.44
C HIS A 473 -10.85 -3.28 -29.41
N PHE A 474 -11.53 -2.65 -30.38
CA PHE A 474 -11.65 -1.18 -30.42
C PHE A 474 -12.94 -0.66 -31.05
N ASN A 475 -13.97 -1.49 -31.19
CA ASN A 475 -15.21 -1.07 -31.81
C ASN A 475 -15.94 0.01 -31.00
N ALA A 476 -16.50 0.99 -31.73
CA ALA A 476 -17.59 1.81 -31.21
C ALA A 476 -18.87 0.96 -31.06
N THR A 477 -19.72 1.31 -30.10
CA THR A 477 -21.12 0.89 -30.07
C THR A 477 -22.01 2.13 -30.17
N ALA A 478 -23.33 1.94 -30.24
CA ALA A 478 -24.28 3.08 -30.24
C ALA A 478 -24.18 3.94 -28.96
N SER A 479 -23.73 3.37 -27.84
CA SER A 479 -23.66 4.03 -26.53
C SER A 479 -22.23 4.26 -26.04
N THR A 480 -21.21 3.75 -26.73
CA THR A 480 -19.81 3.84 -26.26
C THR A 480 -18.85 4.26 -27.37
N TYR A 481 -18.01 5.24 -27.05
CA TYR A 481 -16.86 5.60 -27.86
C TYR A 481 -15.89 4.41 -28.01
N PRO A 482 -15.12 4.36 -29.12
CA PRO A 482 -14.01 3.42 -29.26
C PRO A 482 -13.09 3.42 -28.04
N ASN A 483 -12.64 2.23 -27.65
CA ASN A 483 -11.70 2.01 -26.56
C ASN A 483 -10.91 0.72 -26.83
N LEU A 484 -9.59 0.73 -26.65
CA LEU A 484 -8.75 -0.45 -26.75
C LEU A 484 -8.98 -1.42 -25.57
N LYS A 485 -9.79 -2.46 -25.79
CA LYS A 485 -10.21 -3.47 -24.82
C LYS A 485 -9.34 -4.72 -24.86
N HIS A 486 -9.42 -5.52 -23.78
CA HIS A 486 -8.78 -6.83 -23.63
C HIS A 486 -7.24 -6.82 -23.74
N MET A 487 -6.62 -5.68 -23.42
CA MET A 487 -5.17 -5.51 -23.39
C MET A 487 -4.70 -5.20 -21.97
N LYS A 488 -3.57 -5.80 -21.55
CA LYS A 488 -2.94 -5.45 -20.28
C LYS A 488 -2.43 -4.00 -20.34
N GLY A 489 -2.59 -3.20 -19.28
CA GLY A 489 -2.18 -1.79 -19.30
C GLY A 489 -0.71 -1.56 -19.69
N ARG A 490 0.21 -2.42 -19.24
CA ARG A 490 1.62 -2.39 -19.69
C ARG A 490 1.78 -2.48 -21.21
N ARG A 491 0.94 -3.26 -21.90
CA ARG A 491 0.96 -3.38 -23.37
C ARG A 491 0.41 -2.11 -24.03
N ILE A 492 -0.62 -1.52 -23.44
CA ILE A 492 -1.19 -0.25 -23.92
C ILE A 492 -0.14 0.85 -23.85
N ARG A 493 0.54 0.99 -22.70
CA ARG A 493 1.69 1.89 -22.52
C ARG A 493 2.75 1.71 -23.60
N GLN A 494 3.18 0.46 -23.81
CA GLN A 494 4.20 0.12 -24.82
C GLN A 494 3.73 0.33 -26.27
N PHE A 495 2.43 0.44 -26.51
CA PHE A 495 1.86 0.72 -27.83
C PHE A 495 1.85 2.20 -28.16
N VAL A 496 2.01 3.11 -27.19
CA VAL A 496 1.94 4.56 -27.42
C VAL A 496 2.93 5.07 -28.48
N PRO A 497 4.21 4.64 -28.50
CA PRO A 497 5.12 5.03 -29.58
C PRO A 497 4.66 4.57 -30.98
N VAL A 498 4.02 3.40 -31.06
CA VAL A 498 3.42 2.89 -32.32
C VAL A 498 2.20 3.71 -32.72
N ALA A 499 1.32 4.02 -31.76
CA ALA A 499 0.16 4.86 -31.98
C ALA A 499 0.56 6.28 -32.39
N LEU A 500 1.65 6.83 -31.85
CA LEU A 500 2.21 8.10 -32.28
C LEU A 500 2.65 8.08 -33.75
N LYS A 501 3.33 7.02 -34.19
CA LYS A 501 3.73 6.84 -35.61
C LYS A 501 2.52 6.73 -36.53
N LEU A 502 1.49 5.97 -36.14
CA LEU A 502 0.22 5.92 -36.87
C LEU A 502 -0.47 7.29 -36.91
N ALA A 503 -0.52 8.01 -35.78
CA ALA A 503 -1.12 9.34 -35.72
C ALA A 503 -0.38 10.34 -36.62
N GLN A 504 0.95 10.21 -36.76
CA GLN A 504 1.76 10.99 -37.71
C GLN A 504 1.45 10.64 -39.16
N GLU A 505 1.36 9.34 -39.49
CA GLU A 505 1.08 8.86 -40.85
C GLU A 505 -0.30 9.31 -41.36
N PHE A 506 -1.31 9.27 -40.48
CA PHE A 506 -2.69 9.65 -40.79
C PHE A 506 -3.03 11.09 -40.37
N CYS A 507 -2.03 11.94 -40.16
CA CYS A 507 -2.26 13.37 -39.90
C CYS A 507 -2.48 14.10 -41.23
N ALA A 508 -3.59 14.84 -41.34
CA ALA A 508 -3.85 15.75 -42.45
C ALA A 508 -3.72 17.20 -41.98
N ASP A 509 -3.89 18.15 -42.90
CA ASP A 509 -3.86 19.59 -42.61
C ASP A 509 -5.23 20.06 -42.11
N ASP A 510 -5.69 19.44 -41.02
CA ASP A 510 -6.93 19.77 -40.34
C ASP A 510 -6.74 19.77 -38.82
N GLU A 511 -7.55 20.57 -38.13
CA GLU A 511 -7.44 20.78 -36.69
C GLU A 511 -7.64 19.47 -35.88
N HIS A 512 -8.53 18.58 -36.33
CA HIS A 512 -8.88 17.35 -35.60
C HIS A 512 -7.70 16.37 -35.59
N THR A 513 -7.12 16.07 -36.76
CA THR A 513 -6.00 15.13 -36.85
C THR A 513 -4.70 15.70 -36.25
N GLN A 514 -4.49 17.03 -36.36
CA GLN A 514 -3.39 17.71 -35.68
C GLN A 514 -3.52 17.65 -34.16
N HIS A 515 -4.72 17.89 -33.62
CA HIS A 515 -4.96 17.77 -32.18
C HIS A 515 -4.73 16.34 -31.68
N ARG A 516 -5.20 15.33 -32.42
CA ARG A 516 -4.95 13.92 -32.12
C ARG A 516 -3.45 13.61 -32.09
N LEU A 517 -2.68 14.12 -33.05
CA LEU A 517 -1.23 13.95 -33.06
C LEU A 517 -0.57 14.57 -31.81
N GLU A 518 -0.99 15.76 -31.39
CA GLU A 518 -0.49 16.40 -30.16
C GLU A 518 -0.85 15.62 -28.89
N VAL A 519 -2.02 14.97 -28.85
CA VAL A 519 -2.38 14.04 -27.75
C VAL A 519 -1.37 12.90 -27.66
N PHE A 520 -1.03 12.25 -28.78
CA PHE A 520 -0.05 11.15 -28.76
C PHE A 520 1.38 11.61 -28.45
N LYS A 521 1.80 12.80 -28.91
CA LYS A 521 3.09 13.39 -28.50
C LYS A 521 3.13 13.64 -26.99
N SER A 522 2.03 14.13 -26.44
CA SER A 522 1.90 14.39 -25.00
C SER A 522 1.91 13.08 -24.19
N LEU A 523 1.20 12.04 -24.65
CA LEU A 523 1.20 10.71 -24.02
C LEU A 523 2.60 10.07 -24.08
N ASP A 524 3.27 10.11 -25.23
CA ASP A 524 4.64 9.58 -25.37
C ASP A 524 5.61 10.31 -24.44
N THR A 525 5.53 11.64 -24.39
CA THR A 525 6.33 12.46 -23.47
C THR A 525 6.05 12.08 -22.01
N LEU A 526 4.77 11.94 -21.64
CA LEU A 526 4.37 11.55 -20.28
C LEU A 526 4.93 10.18 -19.90
N TYR A 527 4.81 9.17 -20.76
CA TYR A 527 5.35 7.84 -20.48
C TYR A 527 6.87 7.83 -20.46
N ASN A 528 7.53 8.59 -21.32
CA ASN A 528 8.98 8.78 -21.23
C ASN A 528 9.38 9.45 -19.92
N CYS A 529 8.57 10.36 -19.37
CA CYS A 529 8.78 10.90 -18.03
C CYS A 529 8.57 9.84 -16.94
N ILE A 530 7.54 9.01 -17.03
CA ILE A 530 7.26 7.95 -16.04
C ILE A 530 8.37 6.88 -16.06
N ASP A 531 8.79 6.44 -17.25
CA ASP A 531 9.78 5.39 -17.47
C ASP A 531 11.23 5.97 -17.47
N SER A 532 11.41 7.27 -17.18
CA SER A 532 12.73 7.91 -17.19
C SER A 532 13.65 7.31 -16.11
N PRO A 533 14.88 6.90 -16.47
CA PRO A 533 15.85 6.35 -15.53
C PRO A 533 16.12 7.31 -14.35
N GLY A 534 15.85 6.85 -13.13
CA GLY A 534 15.98 7.63 -11.90
C GLY A 534 14.66 7.92 -11.17
N LEU A 535 13.52 7.62 -11.78
CA LEU A 535 12.23 7.47 -11.10
C LEU A 535 11.91 6.01 -10.74
N GLU A 536 12.52 5.07 -11.48
CA GLU A 536 12.55 3.66 -11.13
C GLU A 536 13.68 3.38 -10.11
N PHE A 537 13.41 2.52 -9.12
CA PHE A 537 14.47 1.97 -8.27
C PHE A 537 15.45 1.17 -9.13
N SER A 538 16.69 1.63 -9.29
CA SER A 538 17.69 0.80 -9.95
C SER A 538 18.06 -0.38 -9.05
N THR A 539 18.33 -1.53 -9.65
CA THR A 539 18.92 -2.69 -8.95
C THR A 539 20.27 -2.37 -8.29
N ARG A 540 20.94 -1.27 -8.68
CA ARG A 540 22.14 -0.74 -8.03
C ARG A 540 21.84 0.07 -6.78
N ASP A 541 20.73 0.80 -6.72
CA ASP A 541 20.34 1.62 -5.56
C ASP A 541 19.92 0.74 -4.37
N VAL A 542 19.28 -0.41 -4.65
CA VAL A 542 19.01 -1.45 -3.64
C VAL A 542 20.30 -2.03 -3.04
N LYS A 543 21.36 -2.17 -3.85
CA LYS A 543 22.67 -2.72 -3.41
C LYS A 543 23.56 -1.70 -2.70
N ARG A 544 23.42 -0.41 -2.98
CA ARG A 544 24.24 0.64 -2.33
C ARG A 544 23.91 0.80 -0.84
N ASN A 545 22.66 0.62 -0.44
CA ASN A 545 22.25 0.66 0.98
C ASN A 545 22.62 -0.59 1.79
N THR A 546 23.28 -1.58 1.18
CA THR A 546 23.93 -2.70 1.90
C THR A 546 25.44 -2.56 2.02
N ILE A 547 26.03 -1.48 1.49
CA ILE A 547 27.48 -1.23 1.52
C ILE A 547 27.72 0.18 2.07
N TYR A 548 27.26 0.44 3.29
CA TYR A 548 27.79 1.52 4.13
C TYR A 548 28.20 0.92 5.47
N ASP A 549 29.26 0.10 5.44
CA ASP A 549 30.00 -0.28 6.65
C ASP A 549 31.43 -0.76 6.32
N LYS A 550 32.22 0.06 5.61
CA LYS A 550 33.67 -0.20 5.42
C LYS A 550 34.58 1.03 5.48
N SER A 551 34.11 2.19 5.94
CA SER A 551 34.98 3.36 6.12
C SER A 551 34.76 4.09 7.43
N TYR A 552 34.54 3.36 8.53
CA TYR A 552 34.85 3.91 9.85
C TYR A 552 36.33 3.61 10.13
N LYS A 553 37.20 4.58 9.83
CA LYS A 553 38.55 4.61 10.41
C LYS A 553 38.42 5.34 11.72
N GLU A 554 38.72 4.66 12.82
CA GLU A 554 38.87 5.27 14.15
C GLU A 554 39.79 6.49 14.06
N PRO A 555 39.43 7.64 14.67
CA PRO A 555 40.40 8.68 14.93
C PRO A 555 41.33 8.21 16.05
N VAL A 556 42.61 8.01 15.71
CA VAL A 556 43.69 7.87 16.68
C VAL A 556 43.95 9.25 17.25
N GLU A 557 43.32 9.58 18.37
CA GLU A 557 43.71 10.74 19.18
C GLU A 557 44.79 10.32 20.18
N ASN A 558 46.01 10.77 19.91
CA ASN A 558 47.08 10.85 20.89
C ASN A 558 46.72 11.96 21.90
N VAL A 559 46.18 11.58 23.06
CA VAL A 559 46.08 12.49 24.21
C VAL A 559 47.11 12.06 25.25
N THR A 560 48.15 12.87 25.37
CA THR A 560 49.11 12.86 26.48
C THR A 560 48.38 13.17 27.78
N MET A 561 48.50 12.26 28.75
CA MET A 561 48.02 12.46 30.12
C MET A 561 48.96 13.38 30.90
N GLU A 562 48.41 14.42 31.52
CA GLU A 562 48.94 15.02 32.75
C GLU A 562 47.99 14.68 33.91
N PRO A 563 48.50 14.33 35.11
CA PRO A 563 47.68 14.01 36.26
C PRO A 563 47.53 15.23 37.18
N GLU A 564 46.35 15.39 37.78
CA GLU A 564 46.01 16.03 39.07
C GLU A 564 44.50 16.39 38.97
N GLY A 565 43.62 16.09 39.92
CA GLY A 565 43.75 16.09 41.37
C GLY A 565 42.52 15.46 42.03
N GLU A 566 42.74 15.07 43.27
CA GLU A 566 41.87 14.36 44.19
C GLU A 566 40.84 15.33 44.82
N VAL A 567 39.54 15.02 44.76
CA VAL A 567 38.53 15.69 45.61
C VAL A 567 37.54 14.67 46.17
N THR A 568 37.37 14.81 47.48
CA THR A 568 36.72 13.95 48.48
C THR A 568 35.19 13.92 48.40
N MET A 569 34.60 12.78 48.78
CA MET A 569 33.16 12.63 49.03
C MET A 569 32.79 13.13 50.43
N GLU A 570 31.60 13.73 50.55
CA GLU A 570 30.82 13.76 51.79
C GLU A 570 29.36 13.31 51.54
N PRO A 571 28.65 12.80 52.58
CA PRO A 571 27.44 12.01 52.41
C PRO A 571 26.15 12.74 52.87
N GLU A 572 25.07 12.53 52.13
CA GLU A 572 23.70 12.84 52.53
C GLU A 572 22.80 11.67 52.04
N GLU A 573 21.71 11.22 52.66
CA GLU A 573 21.05 11.39 53.96
C GLU A 573 20.08 10.19 54.03
N GLU A 574 19.83 9.65 55.21
CA GLU A 574 19.11 8.40 55.42
C GLU A 574 17.58 8.62 55.53
N VAL A 575 16.83 8.37 54.44
CA VAL A 575 15.36 8.39 54.47
C VAL A 575 14.82 7.00 54.84
N THR A 576 14.13 6.95 55.98
CA THR A 576 13.48 5.75 56.52
C THR A 576 12.20 5.39 55.75
N MET A 577 12.04 4.11 55.37
CA MET A 577 10.86 3.58 54.67
C MET A 577 10.13 2.50 55.49
N PRO A 578 8.80 2.32 55.29
CA PRO A 578 7.96 1.53 56.19
C PRO A 578 8.07 0.00 56.00
N VAL A 579 7.77 -0.70 57.09
CA VAL A 579 7.87 -2.15 57.30
C VAL A 579 6.84 -2.95 56.48
N LYS A 580 7.05 -3.11 55.17
CA LYS A 580 6.36 -4.15 54.34
C LYS A 580 7.21 -4.81 53.24
N ASN A 581 8.55 -4.79 53.32
CA ASN A 581 9.40 -5.35 52.25
C ASN A 581 10.55 -6.29 52.69
N LYS A 582 10.44 -6.93 53.87
CA LYS A 582 11.49 -7.86 54.35
C LYS A 582 11.58 -9.18 53.55
N LEU A 583 10.51 -9.64 52.92
CA LEU A 583 10.50 -10.87 52.09
C LEU A 583 11.12 -10.65 50.70
N THR A 584 10.84 -9.51 50.08
CA THR A 584 11.35 -9.14 48.75
C THR A 584 12.86 -8.90 48.77
N ILE A 585 13.36 -8.20 49.79
CA ILE A 585 14.80 -7.93 49.96
C ILE A 585 15.58 -9.24 50.24
N ARG A 586 15.02 -10.19 50.99
CA ARG A 586 15.64 -11.52 51.19
C ARG A 586 15.74 -12.31 49.88
N ARG A 587 14.72 -12.22 49.02
CA ARG A 587 14.68 -12.90 47.71
C ARG A 587 15.71 -12.29 46.74
N VAL A 588 15.82 -10.97 46.70
CA VAL A 588 16.83 -10.24 45.90
C VAL A 588 18.25 -10.56 46.39
N LYS A 589 18.52 -10.53 47.70
CA LYS A 589 19.84 -10.89 48.26
C LYS A 589 20.23 -12.36 47.96
N LYS A 590 19.26 -13.28 47.94
CA LYS A 590 19.49 -14.70 47.56
C LYS A 590 19.85 -14.82 46.08
N ASN A 591 19.15 -14.12 45.19
CA ASN A 591 19.43 -14.12 43.75
C ASN A 591 20.79 -13.48 43.42
N LEU A 592 21.15 -12.38 44.11
CA LEU A 592 22.44 -11.72 43.94
C LEU A 592 23.61 -12.62 44.36
N ARG A 593 23.46 -13.41 45.43
CA ARG A 593 24.46 -14.41 45.85
C ARG A 593 24.60 -15.54 44.83
N LYS A 594 23.49 -15.98 44.23
CA LYS A 594 23.48 -16.98 43.14
C LYS A 594 24.23 -16.46 41.91
N LEU A 595 23.94 -15.23 41.49
CA LEU A 595 24.58 -14.58 40.35
C LEU A 595 26.09 -14.39 40.59
N LYS A 596 26.50 -13.93 41.78
CA LYS A 596 27.91 -13.80 42.15
C LYS A 596 28.65 -15.14 42.15
N ARG A 597 27.99 -16.25 42.53
CA ARG A 597 28.56 -17.61 42.42
C ARG A 597 28.75 -18.02 40.97
N THR A 598 27.74 -17.82 40.12
CA THR A 598 27.84 -18.12 38.67
C THR A 598 28.94 -17.32 38.01
N LEU A 599 29.08 -16.03 38.34
CA LEU A 599 30.11 -15.16 37.78
C LEU A 599 31.52 -15.57 38.23
N ARG A 600 31.68 -16.07 39.46
CA ARG A 600 32.95 -16.65 39.94
C ARG A 600 33.28 -17.96 39.21
N MET A 601 32.29 -18.82 38.94
CA MET A 601 32.52 -20.05 38.16
C MET A 601 32.89 -19.74 36.71
N LEU A 602 32.23 -18.77 36.07
CA LEU A 602 32.57 -18.34 34.71
C LEU A 602 33.96 -17.70 34.63
N LYS A 603 34.36 -16.91 35.62
CA LYS A 603 35.74 -16.39 35.72
C LYS A 603 36.77 -17.51 35.90
N LYS A 604 36.48 -18.50 36.74
CA LYS A 604 37.35 -19.68 36.95
C LYS A 604 37.50 -20.50 35.65
N ASN A 605 36.40 -20.77 34.95
CA ASN A 605 36.43 -21.51 33.68
C ASN A 605 37.17 -20.74 32.57
N LYS A 606 37.05 -19.41 32.52
CA LYS A 606 37.80 -18.57 31.58
C LYS A 606 39.31 -18.59 31.87
N GLN A 607 39.68 -18.64 33.15
CA GLN A 607 41.07 -18.68 33.59
C GLN A 607 41.70 -20.06 33.37
N GLU A 608 40.94 -21.15 33.59
CA GLU A 608 41.35 -22.52 33.24
C GLU A 608 41.49 -22.72 31.72
N ALA A 609 40.61 -22.12 30.91
CA ALA A 609 40.73 -22.14 29.45
C ALA A 609 41.94 -21.33 28.94
N LEU A 610 42.32 -20.25 29.64
CA LEU A 610 43.52 -19.48 29.31
C LEU A 610 44.80 -20.24 29.67
N LEU A 611 44.82 -20.89 30.83
CA LEU A 611 45.93 -21.75 31.28
C LEU A 611 46.09 -22.98 30.38
N SER A 612 44.99 -23.58 29.94
CA SER A 612 45.01 -24.70 28.97
C SER A 612 45.58 -24.28 27.62
N LYS A 613 45.26 -23.08 27.12
CA LYS A 613 45.87 -22.52 25.90
C LYS A 613 47.35 -22.17 26.05
N GLN A 614 47.75 -21.67 27.22
CA GLN A 614 49.16 -21.40 27.52
C GLN A 614 49.97 -22.68 27.67
N PHE A 615 49.40 -23.75 28.26
CA PHE A 615 50.03 -25.07 28.35
C PHE A 615 50.25 -25.68 26.95
N HIS A 616 49.25 -25.62 26.07
CA HIS A 616 49.39 -26.12 24.69
C HIS A 616 50.39 -25.33 23.85
N SER A 617 50.54 -24.03 24.12
CA SER A 617 51.57 -23.20 23.49
C SER A 617 52.99 -23.47 24.01
N LEU A 618 53.13 -24.07 25.20
CA LEU A 618 54.40 -24.46 25.80
C LEU A 618 54.79 -25.90 25.43
N GLU A 619 53.83 -26.79 25.13
CA GLU A 619 54.11 -28.12 24.55
C GLU A 619 54.51 -28.06 23.07
N MET A 620 54.10 -27.02 22.36
CA MET A 620 54.41 -26.81 20.93
C MET A 620 55.75 -26.09 20.68
N LYS A 621 56.40 -25.57 21.73
CA LYS A 621 57.73 -24.95 21.68
C LYS A 621 58.74 -25.88 22.32
#